data_AF-A0A3S0N7J5-F1
#
_entry.id   AF-A0A3S0N7J5-F1
#
_cell.length_a   1.000
_cell.length_b   1.000
_cell.length_c   1.000
_cell.angle_alpha   90.00
_cell.angle_beta   90.00
_cell.angle_gamma   90.00
#
_symmetry.space_group_name_H-M   'P 1'
#
loop_
_entity.id
_entity.type
_entity.pdbx_description
1 polymer ?
#
loop_
_entity_poly.entity_id
_entity_poly.type
_entity_poly.pdbx_seq_one_letter_code
_entity_poly.pdbx_strand_id
1 'polypeptide(L)'
;MTAGITRSPKTVFKEFSGFGYDNIPVEFISGEYQWKTIDNKKNSYYPVELNITIPKYHLEKRKEPLFVEYFVAGQKELSEIPALMWCFPNTPANALAKVIKHCLFYSGIAEVYERNLVLNTAQALYQIKKSLDGMGYLFLGTIFLDGDKTIRGTAAEIWLEHVSHQMMDNAQLGKVIGLHEKLEWAPVKRLTDLMQHHMLNVSKTHNAALEELIFNILLQMEEPVTNLKKLLEVYHEVLALNQSEASAPILEKLNDWKENSSLKKICNLLLKK
;
A
#
# COMPACT_ATOMS: atom_id res chain seq x y z
N MET A 1 -20.58 -10.25 -19.79
CA MET A 1 -19.51 -10.91 -19.02
C MET A 1 -18.62 -9.92 -18.26
N THR A 2 -17.81 -9.07 -18.90
CA THR A 2 -16.87 -8.15 -18.21
C THR A 2 -17.56 -7.27 -17.16
N ALA A 3 -18.77 -6.76 -17.45
CA ALA A 3 -19.55 -6.00 -16.48
C ALA A 3 -20.12 -6.85 -15.32
N GLY A 4 -20.38 -8.14 -15.51
CA GLY A 4 -20.82 -9.04 -14.44
C GLY A 4 -19.64 -9.51 -13.57
N ILE A 5 -18.52 -9.81 -14.22
CA ILE A 5 -17.27 -10.22 -13.60
C ILE A 5 -16.67 -9.10 -12.73
N THR A 6 -16.64 -7.87 -13.23
CA THR A 6 -16.05 -6.72 -12.50
C THR A 6 -16.96 -6.20 -11.38
N ARG A 7 -18.28 -6.45 -11.44
CA ARG A 7 -19.24 -6.04 -10.39
C ARG A 7 -19.40 -7.05 -9.27
N SER A 8 -19.19 -8.34 -9.55
CA SER A 8 -19.36 -9.42 -8.58
C SER A 8 -18.16 -10.36 -8.65
N PRO A 9 -16.97 -9.90 -8.18
CA PRO A 9 -15.79 -10.74 -8.14
C PRO A 9 -16.09 -12.04 -7.38
N LYS A 10 -15.47 -13.15 -7.83
CA LYS A 10 -15.67 -14.52 -7.30
C LYS A 10 -17.07 -15.13 -7.52
N THR A 11 -17.96 -14.46 -8.25
CA THR A 11 -19.26 -15.02 -8.63
C THR A 11 -19.19 -15.65 -10.03
N VAL A 12 -19.47 -16.95 -10.11
CA VAL A 12 -19.59 -17.65 -11.40
C VAL A 12 -21.04 -17.58 -11.85
N PHE A 13 -21.29 -16.80 -12.90
CA PHE A 13 -22.60 -16.72 -13.54
C PHE A 13 -22.76 -17.88 -14.52
N LYS A 14 -23.75 -18.75 -14.30
CA LYS A 14 -24.00 -19.93 -15.14
C LYS A 14 -24.31 -19.54 -16.59
N GLU A 15 -24.93 -18.37 -16.78
CA GLU A 15 -25.27 -17.75 -18.04
C GLU A 15 -24.05 -17.45 -18.92
N PHE A 16 -22.85 -17.39 -18.31
CA PHE A 16 -21.59 -17.10 -18.99
C PHE A 16 -20.69 -18.34 -19.15
N SER A 17 -21.11 -19.52 -18.70
CA SER A 17 -20.32 -20.75 -18.74
C SER A 17 -19.89 -21.19 -20.15
N GLY A 18 -20.68 -20.86 -21.19
CA GLY A 18 -20.40 -21.24 -22.58
C GLY A 18 -19.47 -20.30 -23.36
N PHE A 19 -19.02 -19.19 -22.76
CA PHE A 19 -18.23 -18.17 -23.46
C PHE A 19 -16.72 -18.48 -23.52
N GLY A 20 -16.25 -19.48 -22.77
CA GLY A 20 -14.90 -20.03 -22.88
C GLY A 20 -13.75 -19.14 -22.39
N TYR A 21 -13.96 -18.23 -21.43
CA TYR A 21 -12.89 -17.40 -20.84
C TYR A 21 -12.38 -17.93 -19.48
N ASP A 22 -12.59 -19.21 -19.24
CA ASP A 22 -12.23 -19.97 -18.03
C ASP A 22 -10.71 -20.16 -17.86
N ASN A 23 -9.95 -19.92 -18.91
CA ASN A 23 -8.49 -19.97 -18.94
C ASN A 23 -7.82 -18.70 -18.37
N ILE A 24 -8.54 -17.59 -18.20
CA ILE A 24 -7.99 -16.34 -17.64
C ILE A 24 -7.82 -16.55 -16.13
N PRO A 25 -6.59 -16.40 -15.58
CA PRO A 25 -6.36 -16.52 -14.15
C PRO A 25 -7.28 -15.62 -13.31
N VAL A 26 -7.81 -16.15 -12.22
CA VAL A 26 -8.80 -15.49 -11.37
C VAL A 26 -8.28 -14.20 -10.75
N GLU A 27 -6.97 -14.06 -10.57
CA GLU A 27 -6.31 -12.87 -10.03
C GLU A 27 -6.52 -11.66 -10.94
N PHE A 28 -6.44 -11.84 -12.26
CA PHE A 28 -6.68 -10.78 -13.26
C PHE A 28 -8.11 -10.27 -13.29
N ILE A 29 -9.01 -11.07 -12.74
CA ILE A 29 -10.44 -10.84 -12.70
C ILE A 29 -10.86 -10.25 -11.35
N SER A 30 -10.37 -10.84 -10.27
CA SER A 30 -10.68 -10.42 -8.90
C SER A 30 -9.87 -9.22 -8.44
N GLY A 31 -8.70 -8.98 -9.02
CA GLY A 31 -7.73 -7.99 -8.53
C GLY A 31 -6.99 -8.45 -7.27
N GLU A 32 -7.17 -9.70 -6.83
CA GLU A 32 -6.53 -10.23 -5.63
C GLU A 32 -5.25 -10.97 -6.00
N TYR A 33 -4.11 -10.40 -5.63
CA TYR A 33 -2.80 -11.00 -5.84
C TYR A 33 -2.13 -11.37 -4.52
N GLN A 34 -1.42 -12.49 -4.52
CA GLN A 34 -0.60 -12.90 -3.38
C GLN A 34 0.69 -12.08 -3.35
N TRP A 35 0.98 -11.50 -2.20
CA TRP A 35 2.18 -10.70 -1.97
C TRP A 35 2.73 -10.92 -0.56
N LYS A 36 4.02 -10.62 -0.39
CA LYS A 36 4.71 -10.64 0.90
C LYS A 36 5.94 -9.76 0.85
N THR A 37 6.23 -9.10 1.96
CA THR A 37 7.56 -8.55 2.22
C THR A 37 8.42 -9.65 2.83
N ILE A 38 9.59 -9.88 2.26
CA ILE A 38 10.49 -10.97 2.64
C ILE A 38 11.89 -10.45 2.91
N ASP A 39 12.54 -11.03 3.92
CA ASP A 39 13.98 -10.90 4.14
C ASP A 39 14.72 -11.68 3.03
N ASN A 40 15.38 -10.92 2.15
CA ASN A 40 16.25 -11.43 1.10
C ASN A 40 17.69 -11.51 1.61
N LYS A 41 17.95 -12.48 2.50
CA LYS A 41 19.28 -12.80 3.06
C LYS A 41 20.38 -13.06 2.02
N LYS A 42 20.04 -13.18 0.73
CA LYS A 42 20.99 -13.38 -0.36
C LYS A 42 21.54 -12.07 -0.92
N ASN A 43 20.87 -10.93 -0.68
CA ASN A 43 21.28 -9.63 -1.19
C ASN A 43 21.67 -8.71 -0.03
N SER A 44 22.98 -8.52 0.17
CA SER A 44 23.50 -7.68 1.26
C SER A 44 23.18 -6.19 1.09
N TYR A 45 22.89 -5.73 -0.13
CA TYR A 45 22.59 -4.34 -0.41
C TYR A 45 21.09 -4.04 -0.24
N TYR A 46 20.24 -5.01 -0.58
CA TYR A 46 18.79 -4.89 -0.43
C TYR A 46 18.25 -6.10 0.35
N PRO A 47 18.36 -6.08 1.68
CA PRO A 47 18.06 -7.22 2.52
C PRO A 47 16.55 -7.53 2.59
N VAL A 48 15.68 -6.69 2.04
CA VAL A 48 14.23 -6.85 2.15
C VAL A 48 13.57 -6.54 0.83
N GLU A 49 12.74 -7.46 0.32
CA GLU A 49 12.07 -7.36 -0.97
C GLU A 49 10.55 -7.42 -0.80
N LEU A 50 9.82 -6.59 -1.54
CA LEU A 50 8.39 -6.78 -1.76
C LEU A 50 8.17 -7.71 -2.95
N ASN A 51 7.69 -8.91 -2.66
CA ASN A 51 7.42 -9.92 -3.68
C ASN A 51 5.92 -10.06 -3.93
N ILE A 52 5.51 -9.90 -5.19
CA ILE A 52 4.15 -10.19 -5.67
C ILE A 52 4.19 -11.29 -6.72
N THR A 53 3.20 -12.18 -6.67
CA THR A 53 3.02 -13.28 -7.63
C THR A 53 1.95 -12.88 -8.64
N ILE A 54 2.36 -12.74 -9.91
CA ILE A 54 1.46 -12.44 -11.03
C ILE A 54 1.43 -13.68 -11.94
N PRO A 55 0.25 -14.27 -12.20
CA PRO A 55 0.13 -15.36 -13.16
C PRO A 55 0.61 -14.96 -14.55
N LYS A 56 1.08 -15.92 -15.34
CA LYS A 56 1.39 -15.67 -16.74
C LYS A 56 0.13 -15.92 -17.58
N TYR A 57 -0.24 -14.94 -18.40
CA TYR A 57 -1.28 -15.08 -19.40
C TYR A 57 -0.75 -14.72 -20.78
N HIS A 58 -1.11 -15.51 -21.78
CA HIS A 58 -0.81 -15.24 -23.18
C HIS A 58 -2.14 -15.08 -23.90
N LEU A 59 -2.23 -14.07 -24.77
CA LEU A 59 -3.41 -13.82 -25.55
C LEU A 59 -3.74 -15.05 -26.42
N GLU A 60 -4.92 -15.61 -26.24
CA GLU A 60 -5.38 -16.73 -27.07
C GLU A 60 -5.94 -16.23 -28.40
N LYS A 61 -5.78 -17.06 -29.45
CA LYS A 61 -6.43 -16.82 -30.74
C LYS A 61 -7.88 -17.24 -30.67
N ARG A 62 -8.73 -16.32 -30.21
CA ARG A 62 -10.19 -16.48 -30.12
C ARG A 62 -10.88 -15.47 -31.03
N LYS A 63 -12.09 -15.80 -31.49
CA LYS A 63 -12.87 -14.95 -32.42
C LYS A 63 -13.21 -13.59 -31.81
N GLU A 64 -13.47 -13.57 -30.50
CA GLU A 64 -13.90 -12.39 -29.75
C GLU A 64 -13.01 -12.24 -28.49
N PRO A 65 -11.78 -11.71 -28.61
CA PRO A 65 -10.90 -11.49 -27.45
C PRO A 65 -11.46 -10.36 -26.57
N LEU A 66 -11.37 -10.52 -25.24
CA LEU A 66 -11.75 -9.47 -24.30
C LEU A 66 -10.68 -8.39 -24.29
N PHE A 67 -11.10 -7.13 -24.17
CA PHE A 67 -10.15 -6.02 -24.06
C PHE A 67 -9.20 -6.18 -22.85
N VAL A 68 -9.67 -6.75 -21.74
CA VAL A 68 -8.85 -7.01 -20.55
C VAL A 68 -7.71 -8.00 -20.83
N GLU A 69 -7.87 -8.92 -21.78
CA GLU A 69 -6.81 -9.88 -22.15
C GLU A 69 -5.58 -9.17 -22.69
N TYR A 70 -5.75 -8.08 -23.45
CA TYR A 70 -4.63 -7.28 -23.95
C TYR A 70 -3.87 -6.61 -22.81
N PHE A 71 -4.59 -6.21 -21.75
CA PHE A 71 -3.98 -5.59 -20.58
C PHE A 71 -3.26 -6.61 -19.68
N VAL A 72 -3.81 -7.81 -19.50
CA VAL A 72 -3.27 -8.80 -18.56
C VAL A 72 -2.31 -9.80 -19.18
N ALA A 73 -2.33 -9.93 -20.51
CA ALA A 73 -1.31 -10.66 -21.23
C ALA A 73 0.08 -10.14 -20.86
N GLY A 74 1.10 -10.99 -21.02
CA GLY A 74 2.50 -10.67 -20.79
C GLY A 74 3.02 -9.54 -21.69
N GLN A 75 2.58 -8.31 -21.42
CA GLN A 75 3.05 -7.10 -22.06
C GLN A 75 4.47 -6.79 -21.57
N LYS A 76 5.35 -6.46 -22.50
CA LYS A 76 6.73 -6.06 -22.21
C LYS A 76 6.85 -4.58 -21.85
N GLU A 77 5.95 -3.75 -22.37
CA GLU A 77 5.96 -2.31 -22.12
C GLU A 77 4.97 -1.93 -21.01
N LEU A 78 5.47 -1.20 -20.02
CA LEU A 78 4.70 -0.74 -18.86
C LEU A 78 4.25 0.72 -19.01
N SER A 79 4.70 1.41 -20.06
CA SER A 79 4.42 2.83 -20.34
C SER A 79 2.93 3.12 -20.53
N GLU A 80 2.15 2.15 -21.02
CA GLU A 80 0.71 2.28 -21.26
C GLU A 80 -0.15 2.08 -20.00
N ILE A 81 0.45 1.64 -18.87
CA ILE A 81 -0.29 1.31 -17.64
C ILE A 81 -1.20 2.45 -17.18
N PRO A 82 -0.76 3.72 -17.10
CA PRO A 82 -1.64 4.81 -16.66
C PRO A 82 -2.88 4.95 -17.57
N ALA A 83 -2.72 4.81 -18.89
CA ALA A 83 -3.84 4.88 -19.82
C ALA A 83 -4.79 3.68 -19.64
N LEU A 84 -4.26 2.48 -19.42
CA LEU A 84 -5.06 1.28 -19.20
C LEU A 84 -5.84 1.32 -17.89
N MET A 85 -5.33 2.00 -16.86
CA MET A 85 -6.10 2.23 -15.62
C MET A 85 -7.40 2.99 -15.88
N TRP A 86 -7.41 3.96 -16.82
CA TRP A 86 -8.62 4.67 -17.22
C TRP A 86 -9.59 3.83 -18.04
N CYS A 87 -9.10 2.84 -18.76
CA CYS A 87 -9.93 1.86 -19.45
C CYS A 87 -10.61 0.88 -18.48
N PHE A 88 -9.97 0.61 -17.34
CA PHE A 88 -10.41 -0.35 -16.34
C PHE A 88 -10.47 0.27 -14.92
N PRO A 89 -11.23 1.36 -14.71
CA PRO A 89 -11.22 2.10 -13.44
C PRO A 89 -11.81 1.28 -12.27
N ASN A 90 -12.52 0.19 -12.59
CA ASN A 90 -13.06 -0.74 -11.60
C ASN A 90 -12.11 -1.89 -11.22
N THR A 91 -11.02 -2.09 -11.96
CA THR A 91 -10.02 -3.13 -11.71
C THR A 91 -8.59 -2.59 -11.86
N PRO A 92 -8.20 -1.53 -11.11
CA PRO A 92 -6.87 -0.97 -11.17
C PRO A 92 -5.79 -1.93 -10.64
N ALA A 93 -6.19 -2.92 -9.83
CA ALA A 93 -5.31 -3.92 -9.23
C ALA A 93 -4.31 -4.57 -10.21
N ASN A 94 -4.74 -4.85 -11.46
CA ASN A 94 -3.86 -5.45 -12.48
C ASN A 94 -2.70 -4.50 -12.86
N ALA A 95 -2.96 -3.20 -12.95
CA ALA A 95 -1.94 -2.17 -13.19
C ALA A 95 -1.01 -2.06 -11.99
N LEU A 96 -1.61 -1.91 -10.81
CA LEU A 96 -0.88 -1.72 -9.56
C LEU A 96 0.05 -2.90 -9.28
N ALA A 97 -0.42 -4.13 -9.47
CA ALA A 97 0.38 -5.34 -9.29
C ALA A 97 1.62 -5.35 -10.20
N LYS A 98 1.46 -4.97 -11.48
CA LYS A 98 2.57 -4.87 -12.44
C LYS A 98 3.57 -3.79 -12.02
N VAL A 99 3.10 -2.60 -11.68
CA VAL A 99 3.98 -1.51 -11.23
C VAL A 99 4.72 -1.89 -9.95
N ILE A 100 4.06 -2.54 -8.99
CA ILE A 100 4.70 -3.05 -7.78
C ILE A 100 5.80 -4.04 -8.14
N LYS A 101 5.49 -5.03 -8.99
CA LYS A 101 6.44 -6.09 -9.37
C LYS A 101 7.70 -5.55 -10.04
N HIS A 102 7.54 -4.54 -10.89
CA HIS A 102 8.61 -4.05 -11.76
C HIS A 102 9.34 -2.82 -11.22
N CYS A 103 8.69 -2.01 -10.37
CA CYS A 103 9.23 -0.71 -9.95
C CYS A 103 9.38 -0.57 -8.43
N LEU A 104 8.61 -1.31 -7.62
CA LEU A 104 8.54 -1.13 -6.16
C LEU A 104 8.93 -2.38 -5.38
N PHE A 105 9.73 -3.26 -5.98
CA PHE A 105 10.23 -4.46 -5.31
C PHE A 105 11.26 -4.11 -4.20
N TYR A 106 11.92 -2.97 -4.31
CA TYR A 106 12.81 -2.38 -3.29
C TYR A 106 12.54 -0.88 -3.11
N SER A 107 12.83 -0.35 -1.92
CA SER A 107 12.42 1.01 -1.52
C SER A 107 13.23 2.17 -2.13
N GLY A 108 14.21 1.91 -3.00
CA GLY A 108 15.11 2.95 -3.49
C GLY A 108 15.86 2.66 -4.78
N ILE A 109 15.39 1.72 -5.62
CA ILE A 109 16.10 1.31 -6.85
C ILE A 109 15.56 2.01 -8.10
N ALA A 110 14.47 2.76 -8.02
CA ALA A 110 13.83 3.29 -9.22
C ALA A 110 14.75 4.24 -10.01
N GLU A 111 15.09 3.86 -11.24
CA GLU A 111 15.70 4.77 -12.20
C GLU A 111 14.63 5.74 -12.74
N VAL A 112 15.02 6.63 -13.65
CA VAL A 112 14.13 7.69 -14.14
C VAL A 112 12.84 7.12 -14.72
N TYR A 113 12.91 5.99 -15.42
CA TYR A 113 11.75 5.34 -16.03
C TYR A 113 10.77 4.81 -14.98
N GLU A 114 11.24 3.98 -14.05
CA GLU A 114 10.42 3.37 -12.99
C GLU A 114 9.79 4.45 -12.12
N ARG A 115 10.55 5.49 -11.77
CA ARG A 115 10.07 6.60 -10.95
C ARG A 115 8.95 7.38 -11.65
N ASN A 116 9.12 7.67 -12.95
CA ASN A 116 8.08 8.33 -13.74
C ASN A 116 6.84 7.45 -13.85
N LEU A 117 7.02 6.14 -14.04
CA LEU A 117 5.91 5.20 -14.12
C LEU A 117 5.13 5.11 -12.80
N VAL A 118 5.82 5.02 -11.66
CA VAL A 118 5.18 5.01 -10.33
C VAL A 118 4.44 6.33 -10.09
N LEU A 119 5.04 7.47 -10.39
CA LEU A 119 4.41 8.78 -10.24
C LEU A 119 3.14 8.91 -11.10
N ASN A 120 3.22 8.55 -12.38
CA ASN A 120 2.08 8.59 -13.29
C ASN A 120 0.97 7.61 -12.86
N THR A 121 1.35 6.46 -12.31
CA THR A 121 0.40 5.46 -11.76
C THR A 121 -0.29 6.01 -10.51
N ALA A 122 0.45 6.67 -9.61
CA ALA A 122 -0.12 7.32 -8.43
C ALA A 122 -1.09 8.45 -8.81
N GLN A 123 -0.73 9.27 -9.81
CA GLN A 123 -1.61 10.31 -10.34
C GLN A 123 -2.87 9.74 -10.99
N ALA A 124 -2.76 8.66 -11.77
CA ALA A 124 -3.91 7.97 -12.34
C ALA A 124 -4.82 7.40 -11.24
N LEU A 125 -4.24 6.77 -10.20
CA LEU A 125 -4.99 6.28 -9.04
C LEU A 125 -5.73 7.42 -8.33
N TYR A 126 -5.07 8.56 -8.13
CA TYR A 126 -5.65 9.75 -7.53
C TYR A 126 -6.83 10.30 -8.35
N GLN A 127 -6.78 10.21 -9.68
CA GLN A 127 -7.82 10.71 -10.58
C GLN A 127 -9.03 9.75 -10.74
N ILE A 128 -8.89 8.47 -10.42
CA ILE A 128 -10.00 7.49 -10.48
C ILE A 128 -11.06 7.76 -9.40
N LYS A 129 -10.71 8.45 -8.29
CA LYS A 129 -11.63 8.88 -7.21
C LYS A 129 -12.50 7.73 -6.66
N LYS A 130 -11.90 6.55 -6.47
CA LYS A 130 -12.57 5.34 -5.94
C LYS A 130 -11.92 4.88 -4.64
N SER A 131 -12.70 4.19 -3.81
CA SER A 131 -12.19 3.41 -2.68
C SER A 131 -11.13 2.40 -3.13
N LEU A 132 -10.10 2.21 -2.31
CA LEU A 132 -9.02 1.28 -2.61
C LEU A 132 -9.42 -0.16 -2.32
N ASP A 133 -8.96 -1.07 -3.16
CA ASP A 133 -8.97 -2.51 -2.89
C ASP A 133 -7.65 -2.95 -2.23
N GLY A 134 -7.47 -4.25 -1.99
CA GLY A 134 -6.27 -4.78 -1.36
C GLY A 134 -4.97 -4.42 -2.09
N MET A 135 -4.98 -4.34 -3.42
CA MET A 135 -3.82 -3.91 -4.21
C MET A 135 -3.64 -2.39 -4.19
N GLY A 136 -4.73 -1.63 -4.14
CA GLY A 136 -4.72 -0.19 -3.90
C GLY A 136 -4.03 0.16 -2.59
N TYR A 137 -4.38 -0.52 -1.48
CA TYR A 137 -3.73 -0.33 -0.19
C TYR A 137 -2.27 -0.78 -0.19
N LEU A 138 -1.96 -1.89 -0.88
CA LEU A 138 -0.57 -2.33 -1.04
C LEU A 138 0.25 -1.23 -1.76
N PHE A 139 -0.21 -0.80 -2.93
CA PHE A 139 0.46 0.23 -3.71
C PHE A 139 0.64 1.52 -2.91
N LEU A 140 -0.45 2.03 -2.30
CA LEU A 140 -0.41 3.26 -1.53
C LEU A 140 0.57 3.14 -0.35
N GLY A 141 0.49 2.06 0.43
CA GLY A 141 1.39 1.82 1.56
C GLY A 141 2.85 1.68 1.14
N THR A 142 3.13 1.10 -0.03
CA THR A 142 4.48 1.01 -0.58
C THR A 142 5.00 2.38 -1.01
N ILE A 143 4.20 3.21 -1.70
CA ILE A 143 4.65 4.54 -2.15
C ILE A 143 4.74 5.58 -1.03
N PHE A 144 4.10 5.36 0.13
CA PHE A 144 4.35 6.12 1.37
C PHE A 144 5.80 6.05 1.84
N LEU A 145 6.50 4.97 1.47
CA LEU A 145 7.86 4.65 1.88
C LEU A 145 8.90 4.91 0.77
N ASP A 146 8.45 5.44 -0.37
CA ASP A 146 9.26 5.63 -1.57
C ASP A 146 10.45 6.58 -1.33
N GLY A 147 11.56 6.32 -2.02
CA GLY A 147 12.75 7.15 -1.97
C GLY A 147 12.53 8.56 -2.54
N ASP A 148 11.64 8.73 -3.52
CA ASP A 148 11.31 10.02 -4.12
C ASP A 148 10.27 10.77 -3.29
N LYS A 149 10.60 12.01 -2.92
CA LYS A 149 9.74 12.87 -2.10
C LYS A 149 8.43 13.27 -2.81
N THR A 150 8.43 13.34 -4.14
CA THR A 150 7.28 13.72 -4.96
C THR A 150 6.26 12.61 -4.95
N ILE A 151 6.71 11.36 -5.14
CA ILE A 151 5.86 10.17 -5.06
C ILE A 151 5.23 10.06 -3.67
N ARG A 152 6.02 10.23 -2.60
CA ARG A 152 5.48 10.28 -1.23
C ARG A 152 4.48 11.41 -1.01
N GLY A 153 4.76 12.60 -1.56
CA GLY A 153 3.84 13.73 -1.52
C GLY A 153 2.49 13.42 -2.17
N THR A 154 2.51 12.84 -3.38
CA THR A 154 1.29 12.38 -4.07
C THR A 154 0.56 11.30 -3.26
N ALA A 155 1.28 10.40 -2.60
CA ALA A 155 0.68 9.41 -1.71
C ALA A 155 -0.07 10.06 -0.53
N ALA A 156 0.51 11.10 0.08
CA ALA A 156 -0.15 11.87 1.13
C ALA A 156 -1.39 12.61 0.61
N GLU A 157 -1.35 13.19 -0.60
CA GLU A 157 -2.52 13.83 -1.21
C GLU A 157 -3.68 12.85 -1.43
N ILE A 158 -3.39 11.64 -1.93
CA ILE A 158 -4.38 10.56 -2.06
C ILE A 158 -4.98 10.26 -0.68
N TRP A 159 -4.15 10.11 0.35
CA TRP A 159 -4.63 9.81 1.69
C TRP A 159 -5.53 10.93 2.25
N LEU A 160 -5.12 12.19 2.14
CA LEU A 160 -5.87 13.35 2.61
C LEU A 160 -7.26 13.44 1.97
N GLU A 161 -7.32 13.26 0.66
CA GLU A 161 -8.59 13.30 -0.07
C GLU A 161 -9.51 12.12 0.34
N HIS A 162 -8.96 10.90 0.39
CA HIS A 162 -9.73 9.72 0.76
C HIS A 162 -10.24 9.77 2.21
N VAL A 163 -9.47 10.34 3.14
CA VAL A 163 -9.93 10.57 4.52
C VAL A 163 -11.03 11.63 4.54
N SER A 164 -10.87 12.72 3.79
CA SER A 164 -11.90 13.77 3.68
C SER A 164 -13.23 13.23 3.14
N HIS A 165 -13.18 12.23 2.26
CA HIS A 165 -14.36 11.56 1.71
C HIS A 165 -14.78 10.28 2.45
N GLN A 166 -14.18 9.96 3.59
CA GLN A 166 -14.48 8.74 4.38
C GLN A 166 -14.34 7.44 3.55
N MET A 167 -13.41 7.41 2.59
CA MET A 167 -13.12 6.25 1.75
C MET A 167 -11.87 5.47 2.20
N MET A 168 -11.09 6.03 3.12
CA MET A 168 -9.83 5.45 3.57
C MET A 168 -10.05 4.44 4.70
N ASP A 169 -9.58 3.21 4.50
CA ASP A 169 -9.38 2.22 5.56
C ASP A 169 -7.95 2.34 6.09
N ASN A 170 -7.77 3.11 7.17
CA ASN A 170 -6.45 3.33 7.77
C ASN A 170 -5.91 2.08 8.46
N ALA A 171 -6.79 1.17 8.88
CA ALA A 171 -6.36 -0.09 9.48
C ALA A 171 -5.67 -0.98 8.44
N GLN A 172 -6.27 -1.11 7.26
CA GLN A 172 -5.69 -1.87 6.16
C GLN A 172 -4.42 -1.20 5.61
N LEU A 173 -4.40 0.12 5.45
CA LEU A 173 -3.19 0.85 5.03
C LEU A 173 -2.06 0.70 6.06
N GLY A 174 -2.39 0.86 7.35
CA GLY A 174 -1.42 0.75 8.44
C GLY A 174 -0.84 -0.65 8.55
N LYS A 175 -1.66 -1.68 8.34
CA LYS A 175 -1.19 -3.07 8.25
C LYS A 175 -0.18 -3.25 7.13
N VAL A 176 -0.43 -2.72 5.93
CA VAL A 176 0.52 -2.80 4.80
C VAL A 176 1.86 -2.14 5.16
N ILE A 177 1.82 -0.89 5.62
CA ILE A 177 3.02 -0.13 5.96
C ILE A 177 3.79 -0.84 7.09
N GLY A 178 3.10 -1.30 8.13
CA GLY A 178 3.69 -2.04 9.23
C GLY A 178 4.33 -3.36 8.79
N LEU A 179 3.73 -4.08 7.84
CA LEU A 179 4.31 -5.31 7.27
C LEU A 179 5.60 -5.05 6.47
N HIS A 180 5.73 -3.87 5.86
CA HIS A 180 6.98 -3.44 5.24
C HIS A 180 8.02 -3.04 6.29
N GLU A 181 7.65 -2.17 7.22
CA GLU A 181 8.55 -1.56 8.20
C GLU A 181 8.99 -2.52 9.30
N LYS A 182 8.21 -3.55 9.64
CA LYS A 182 8.65 -4.59 10.61
C LYS A 182 9.91 -5.34 10.15
N LEU A 183 10.17 -5.34 8.83
CA LEU A 183 11.38 -5.89 8.24
C LEU A 183 12.37 -4.78 7.83
N GLU A 184 12.08 -3.51 8.12
CA GLU A 184 12.90 -2.36 7.74
C GLU A 184 13.07 -2.22 6.21
N TRP A 185 11.99 -2.50 5.45
CA TRP A 185 12.01 -2.39 3.98
C TRP A 185 12.41 -1.01 3.47
N ALA A 186 12.07 0.04 4.21
CA ALA A 186 12.49 1.41 4.00
C ALA A 186 12.93 2.04 5.32
N PRO A 187 13.65 3.17 5.29
CA PRO A 187 13.88 3.92 6.51
C PRO A 187 12.57 4.52 7.03
N VAL A 188 12.15 4.14 8.25
CA VAL A 188 11.00 4.71 8.99
C VAL A 188 10.96 6.24 8.93
N LYS A 189 12.12 6.90 8.88
CA LYS A 189 12.24 8.36 8.74
C LYS A 189 11.42 8.91 7.57
N ARG A 190 11.38 8.22 6.42
CA ARG A 190 10.62 8.67 5.24
C ARG A 190 9.12 8.78 5.53
N LEU A 191 8.59 7.82 6.28
CA LEU A 191 7.23 7.81 6.75
C LEU A 191 6.98 8.94 7.76
N THR A 192 7.85 9.07 8.77
CA THR A 192 7.65 10.06 9.84
C THR A 192 7.76 11.50 9.33
N ASP A 193 8.68 11.75 8.39
CA ASP A 193 8.81 13.06 7.74
C ASP A 193 7.57 13.38 6.90
N LEU A 194 7.00 12.38 6.21
CA LEU A 194 5.76 12.55 5.44
C LEU A 194 4.58 12.90 6.37
N MET A 195 4.43 12.15 7.46
CA MET A 195 3.38 12.37 8.46
C MET A 195 3.47 13.78 9.06
N GLN A 196 4.64 14.17 9.55
CA GLN A 196 4.87 15.47 10.20
C GLN A 196 4.62 16.65 9.24
N HIS A 197 5.03 16.54 7.98
CA HIS A 197 4.96 17.68 7.05
C HIS A 197 3.63 17.79 6.29
N HIS A 198 2.91 16.68 6.09
CA HIS A 198 1.76 16.67 5.18
C HIS A 198 0.45 16.17 5.81
N MET A 199 0.51 15.34 6.85
CA MET A 199 -0.68 14.61 7.33
C MET A 199 -1.16 15.09 8.71
N LEU A 200 -0.22 15.53 9.55
CA LEU A 200 -0.49 15.95 10.92
C LEU A 200 -1.16 17.33 10.96
N ASN A 201 -2.11 17.50 11.88
CA ASN A 201 -2.77 18.77 12.19
C ASN A 201 -3.51 19.42 10.99
N VAL A 202 -4.00 18.59 10.06
CA VAL A 202 -4.81 19.05 8.91
C VAL A 202 -6.25 19.32 9.34
N SER A 203 -6.88 18.37 10.04
CA SER A 203 -8.21 18.53 10.66
C SER A 203 -8.41 17.47 11.75
N LYS A 204 -9.47 17.58 12.54
CA LYS A 204 -9.83 16.57 13.56
C LYS A 204 -10.01 15.17 12.95
N THR A 205 -10.69 15.08 11.80
CA THR A 205 -10.90 13.82 11.09
C THR A 205 -9.58 13.21 10.63
N HIS A 206 -8.66 14.03 10.11
CA HIS A 206 -7.34 13.55 9.70
C HIS A 206 -6.49 13.11 10.88
N ASN A 207 -6.51 13.83 12.00
CA ASN A 207 -5.76 13.43 13.19
C ASN A 207 -6.29 12.10 13.75
N ALA A 208 -7.61 11.87 13.76
CA ALA A 208 -8.19 10.59 14.16
C ALA A 208 -7.79 9.44 13.20
N ALA A 209 -7.84 9.70 11.89
CA ALA A 209 -7.40 8.74 10.86
C ALA A 209 -5.90 8.42 10.98
N LEU A 210 -5.06 9.43 11.29
CA LEU A 210 -3.62 9.26 11.47
C LEU A 210 -3.30 8.46 12.73
N GLU A 211 -4.08 8.63 13.80
CA GLU A 211 -3.96 7.80 15.01
C GLU A 211 -4.22 6.33 14.69
N GLU A 212 -5.33 6.03 14.01
CA GLU A 212 -5.69 4.68 13.58
C GLU A 212 -4.61 4.08 12.66
N LEU A 213 -4.08 4.89 11.73
CA LEU A 213 -3.01 4.48 10.83
C LEU A 213 -1.76 4.07 11.61
N ILE A 214 -1.27 4.94 12.50
CA ILE A 214 -0.05 4.69 13.30
C ILE A 214 -0.26 3.50 14.25
N PHE A 215 -1.43 3.40 14.89
CA PHE A 215 -1.78 2.26 15.72
C PHE A 215 -1.62 0.94 14.94
N ASN A 216 -2.20 0.84 13.75
CA ASN A 216 -2.14 -0.38 12.93
C ASN A 216 -0.74 -0.68 12.37
N ILE A 217 0.09 0.34 12.16
CA ILE A 217 1.52 0.17 11.82
C ILE A 217 2.26 -0.46 13.00
N LEU A 218 2.13 0.12 14.20
CA LEU A 218 2.81 -0.34 15.40
C LEU A 218 2.39 -1.76 15.80
N LEU A 219 1.14 -2.14 15.53
CA LEU A 219 0.66 -3.50 15.77
C LEU A 219 1.48 -4.57 15.01
N GLN A 220 2.02 -4.26 13.83
CA GLN A 220 2.77 -5.22 13.02
C GLN A 220 4.23 -5.40 13.47
N MET A 221 4.73 -4.53 14.35
CA MET A 221 6.10 -4.56 14.85
C MET A 221 6.13 -5.38 16.15
N GLU A 222 6.73 -6.56 16.12
CA GLU A 222 6.97 -7.34 17.35
C GLU A 222 8.16 -6.76 18.11
N GLU A 223 9.28 -6.61 17.41
CA GLU A 223 10.51 -6.02 17.92
C GLU A 223 10.67 -4.55 17.51
N PRO A 224 11.40 -3.73 18.29
CA PRO A 224 11.78 -2.39 17.88
C PRO A 224 12.58 -2.36 16.58
N VAL A 225 12.18 -1.49 15.66
CA VAL A 225 12.93 -1.22 14.41
C VAL A 225 13.78 0.04 14.52
N THR A 226 14.74 0.20 13.61
CA THR A 226 15.60 1.38 13.55
C THR A 226 14.76 2.65 13.40
N ASN A 227 15.08 3.68 14.19
CA ASN A 227 14.34 4.95 14.24
C ASN A 227 12.87 4.86 14.69
N LEU A 228 12.41 3.74 15.27
CA LEU A 228 11.06 3.61 15.83
C LEU A 228 10.69 4.75 16.79
N LYS A 229 11.67 5.27 17.55
CA LYS A 229 11.50 6.43 18.41
C LYS A 229 10.77 7.58 17.71
N LYS A 230 11.10 7.86 16.45
CA LYS A 230 10.53 9.00 15.72
C LYS A 230 9.07 8.77 15.37
N LEU A 231 8.69 7.53 15.07
CA LEU A 231 7.28 7.17 14.87
C LEU A 231 6.48 7.27 16.18
N LEU A 232 7.06 6.85 17.31
CA LEU A 232 6.43 7.00 18.62
C LEU A 232 6.28 8.47 19.06
N GLU A 233 7.23 9.33 18.69
CA GLU A 233 7.10 10.79 18.89
C GLU A 233 5.91 11.36 18.11
N VAL A 234 5.75 10.99 16.83
CA VAL A 234 4.57 11.39 16.04
C VAL A 234 3.29 10.82 16.64
N TYR A 235 3.30 9.56 17.08
CA TYR A 235 2.13 8.94 17.72
C TYR A 235 1.70 9.71 18.98
N HIS A 236 2.65 10.04 19.85
CA HIS A 236 2.39 10.83 21.06
C HIS A 236 1.77 12.21 20.73
N GLU A 237 2.27 12.89 19.71
CA GLU A 237 1.72 14.16 19.26
C GLU A 237 0.29 14.02 18.72
N VAL A 238 0.01 12.99 17.93
CA VAL A 238 -1.33 12.68 17.43
C VAL A 238 -2.31 12.39 18.57
N LEU A 239 -1.92 11.58 19.56
CA LEU A 239 -2.74 11.30 20.74
C LEU A 239 -3.09 12.59 21.50
N ALA A 240 -2.10 13.48 21.68
CA ALA A 240 -2.33 14.77 22.32
C ALA A 240 -3.32 15.66 21.54
N LEU A 241 -3.23 15.68 20.20
CA LEU A 241 -4.15 16.43 19.34
C LEU A 241 -5.58 15.86 19.39
N ASN A 242 -5.71 14.53 19.52
CA ASN A 242 -7.00 13.84 19.61
C ASN A 242 -7.55 13.76 21.04
N GLN A 243 -6.76 14.14 22.04
CA GLN A 243 -7.08 13.97 23.46
C GLN A 243 -7.40 12.52 23.81
N SER A 244 -6.64 11.60 23.21
CA SER A 244 -6.76 10.15 23.37
C SER A 244 -5.55 9.57 24.10
N GLU A 245 -5.67 8.31 24.50
CA GLU A 245 -4.60 7.54 25.14
C GLU A 245 -4.23 6.34 24.27
N ALA A 246 -3.01 5.83 24.44
CA ALA A 246 -2.57 4.64 23.73
C ALA A 246 -3.43 3.42 24.11
N SER A 247 -3.87 2.67 23.10
CA SER A 247 -4.71 1.48 23.28
C SER A 247 -3.93 0.31 23.94
N ALA A 248 -4.65 -0.58 24.64
CA ALA A 248 -4.06 -1.68 25.40
C ALA A 248 -3.02 -2.54 24.65
N PRO A 249 -3.24 -2.95 23.38
CA PRO A 249 -2.23 -3.72 22.62
C PRO A 249 -0.91 -2.95 22.41
N ILE A 250 -0.98 -1.63 22.30
CA ILE A 250 0.22 -0.79 22.17
C ILE A 250 0.87 -0.59 23.53
N LEU A 251 0.11 -0.45 24.61
CA LEU A 251 0.66 -0.36 25.96
C LEU A 251 1.50 -1.60 26.34
N GLU A 252 1.08 -2.80 25.91
CA GLU A 252 1.85 -4.03 26.07
C GLU A 252 3.20 -3.94 25.33
N LYS A 253 3.18 -3.59 24.04
CA LYS A 253 4.41 -3.39 23.24
C LYS A 253 5.33 -2.32 23.84
N LEU A 254 4.77 -1.20 24.29
CA LEU A 254 5.54 -0.12 24.92
C LEU A 254 6.21 -0.56 26.23
N ASN A 255 5.58 -1.48 26.97
CA ASN A 255 6.18 -2.06 28.17
C ASN A 255 7.39 -2.92 27.85
N ASP A 256 7.39 -3.65 26.74
CA ASP A 256 8.55 -4.43 26.30
C ASP A 256 9.63 -3.50 25.72
N TRP A 257 9.23 -2.56 24.86
CA TRP A 257 10.15 -1.66 24.16
C TRP A 257 10.85 -0.65 25.07
N LYS A 258 10.33 -0.34 26.26
CA LYS A 258 10.97 0.59 27.21
C LYS A 258 12.32 0.07 27.76
N GLU A 259 12.57 -1.24 27.67
CA GLU A 259 13.85 -1.85 28.03
C GLU A 259 14.96 -1.45 27.05
N ASN A 260 14.60 -1.06 25.82
CA ASN A 260 15.52 -0.43 24.89
C ASN A 260 15.86 1.00 25.37
N SER A 261 17.13 1.23 25.70
CA SER A 261 17.61 2.51 26.25
C SER A 261 17.28 3.73 25.38
N SER A 262 17.24 3.56 24.05
CA SER A 262 16.91 4.63 23.10
C SER A 262 15.42 5.00 23.10
N LEU A 263 14.54 4.06 23.44
CA LEU A 263 13.07 4.22 23.45
C LEU A 263 12.50 4.53 24.83
N LYS A 264 13.24 4.18 25.90
CA LYS A 264 12.81 4.33 27.30
C LYS A 264 12.11 5.66 27.60
N LYS A 265 12.65 6.79 27.13
CA LYS A 265 12.05 8.11 27.40
C LYS A 265 10.66 8.26 26.75
N ILE A 266 10.52 7.91 25.47
CA ILE A 266 9.25 8.10 24.75
C ILE A 266 8.21 7.06 25.18
N CYS A 267 8.61 5.81 25.43
CA CYS A 267 7.71 4.79 25.96
C CYS A 267 7.13 5.20 27.32
N ASN A 268 7.97 5.72 28.23
CA ASN A 268 7.49 6.20 29.52
C ASN A 268 6.57 7.43 29.43
N LEU A 269 6.63 8.22 28.36
CA LEU A 269 5.67 9.30 28.14
C LEU A 269 4.32 8.73 27.69
N LEU A 270 4.33 7.81 26.73
CA LEU A 270 3.12 7.17 26.20
C LEU A 270 2.43 6.23 27.20
N LEU A 271 3.16 5.71 28.20
CA LEU A 271 2.62 4.89 29.28
C LEU A 271 2.01 5.72 30.43
N LYS A 272 2.29 7.03 30.49
CA LYS A 272 1.73 7.91 31.52
C LYS A 272 0.33 8.35 31.09
N LYS A 273 -0.59 8.29 32.05
CA LYS A 273 -1.90 8.93 31.97
C LYS A 273 -1.75 10.41 32.29
#